data_AF-A0A8J3BBL0-F1
#
_entry.id   AF-A0A8J3BBL0-F1
#
_cell.length_a   1.000
_cell.length_b   1.000
_cell.length_c   1.000
_cell.angle_alpha   90.00
_cell.angle_beta   90.00
_cell.angle_gamma   90.00
#
_symmetry.space_group_name_H-M   'P 1'
#
loop_
_entity.id
_entity.type
_entity.pdbx_description
1 polymer ?
#
loop_
_entity_poly.entity_id
_entity_poly.type
_entity_poly.pdbx_seq_one_letter_code
_entity_poly.pdbx_strand_id
1 'polypeptide(L)'
;MDVKKKVLAGALASSLVLSSITPAFAANLSDIEKSYARAEIQALVEAGIISGYPDGTFKPTAKITRAEFAKVLAKALGLKEDAERRSSSPTFPSGLAAMSARL
;
A
#
# COMPACT_ATOMS: atom_id res chain seq x y z
N MET A 1 -23.64 25.87 -42.30
CA MET A 1 -23.62 24.43 -41.94
C MET A 1 -22.63 24.20 -40.79
N ASP A 2 -22.71 24.98 -39.70
CA ASP A 2 -21.54 25.20 -38.82
C ASP A 2 -21.75 24.91 -37.33
N VAL A 3 -22.99 24.62 -36.90
CA VAL A 3 -23.27 24.28 -35.49
C VAL A 3 -23.28 22.78 -35.26
N LYS A 4 -23.86 22.00 -36.20
CA LYS A 4 -24.01 20.54 -36.08
C LYS A 4 -22.67 19.78 -36.12
N LYS A 5 -21.62 20.34 -36.73
CA LYS A 5 -20.27 19.74 -36.77
C LYS A 5 -19.46 19.97 -35.49
N LYS A 6 -19.73 21.05 -34.73
CA LYS A 6 -19.03 21.36 -33.47
C LYS A 6 -19.57 20.55 -32.27
N VAL A 7 -20.84 20.15 -32.31
CA VAL A 7 -21.45 19.33 -31.24
C VAL A 7 -21.02 17.86 -31.35
N LEU A 8 -20.75 17.36 -32.56
CA LEU A 8 -20.27 15.98 -32.79
C LEU A 8 -18.83 15.74 -32.29
N ALA A 9 -17.99 16.77 -32.24
CA ALA A 9 -16.61 16.68 -31.72
C ALA A 9 -16.54 16.78 -30.18
N GLY A 10 -17.56 17.34 -29.53
CA GLY A 10 -17.59 17.52 -28.07
C GLY A 10 -18.00 16.27 -27.28
N ALA A 11 -18.71 15.33 -27.92
CA ALA A 11 -19.26 14.14 -27.27
C ALA A 11 -18.28 12.95 -27.18
N LEU A 12 -17.20 12.93 -27.97
CA LEU A 12 -16.18 11.87 -27.95
C LEU A 12 -15.05 12.14 -26.95
N ALA A 13 -14.75 13.41 -26.65
CA ALA A 13 -13.76 13.77 -25.63
C ALA A 13 -14.30 13.65 -24.20
N SER A 14 -15.62 13.65 -24.02
CA SER A 14 -16.27 13.55 -22.71
C SER A 14 -16.39 12.11 -22.19
N SER A 15 -16.20 11.08 -23.02
CA SER A 15 -16.14 9.68 -22.57
C SER A 15 -14.72 9.23 -22.16
N LEU A 16 -13.67 10.01 -22.44
CA LEU A 16 -12.28 9.64 -22.13
C LEU A 16 -11.80 10.16 -20.77
N VAL A 17 -12.61 10.95 -20.04
CA VAL A 17 -12.23 11.45 -18.71
C VAL A 17 -12.85 10.62 -17.58
N LEU A 18 -13.74 9.65 -17.89
CA LEU A 18 -14.42 8.84 -16.86
C LEU A 18 -13.68 7.56 -16.44
N SER A 19 -12.49 7.27 -16.98
CA SER A 19 -11.76 6.02 -16.67
C SER A 19 -10.77 6.13 -15.50
N SER A 20 -10.59 7.30 -14.88
CA SER A 20 -9.61 7.50 -13.79
C SER A 20 -10.21 7.96 -12.46
N ILE A 21 -11.53 7.88 -12.30
CA ILE A 21 -12.15 8.03 -10.97
C ILE A 21 -12.02 6.69 -10.25
N THR A 22 -10.81 6.31 -9.86
CA THR A 22 -10.67 5.34 -8.77
C THR A 22 -11.12 6.06 -7.51
N PRO A 23 -12.24 5.70 -6.86
CA PRO A 23 -12.56 6.25 -5.56
C PRO A 23 -11.39 5.90 -4.64
N ALA A 24 -10.64 6.91 -4.20
CA ALA A 24 -9.78 6.77 -3.05
C ALA A 24 -10.72 6.55 -1.87
N PHE A 25 -10.93 5.28 -1.48
CA PHE A 25 -11.70 4.95 -0.30
C PHE A 25 -10.96 5.54 0.89
N ALA A 26 -11.43 6.70 1.36
CA ALA A 26 -11.15 7.12 2.73
C ALA A 26 -11.68 5.97 3.60
N ALA A 27 -10.76 5.21 4.22
CA ALA A 27 -11.16 4.08 5.03
C ALA A 27 -11.93 4.64 6.23
N ASN A 28 -13.26 4.57 6.17
CA ASN A 28 -14.09 4.93 7.30
C ASN A 28 -14.00 3.78 8.31
N LEU A 29 -13.04 3.90 9.24
CA LEU A 29 -12.75 2.90 10.25
C LEU A 29 -13.70 3.11 11.44
N SER A 30 -14.61 2.17 11.64
CA SER A 30 -15.72 2.32 12.60
C SER A 30 -15.29 2.24 14.07
N ASP A 31 -14.12 1.69 14.36
CA ASP A 31 -13.66 1.35 15.72
C ASP A 31 -12.52 2.24 16.24
N ILE A 32 -12.13 3.28 15.49
CA ILE A 32 -11.05 4.19 15.90
C ILE A 32 -11.55 5.46 16.58
N GLU A 33 -12.86 5.71 16.61
CA GLU A 33 -13.38 7.01 17.02
C GLU A 33 -12.99 7.43 18.45
N LYS A 34 -12.96 6.46 19.36
CA LYS A 34 -12.59 6.62 20.78
C LYS A 34 -11.17 6.17 21.08
N SER A 35 -10.40 5.78 20.07
CA SER A 35 -9.02 5.33 20.23
C SER A 35 -8.11 6.54 20.46
N TYR A 36 -7.17 6.42 21.41
CA TYR A 36 -6.12 7.45 21.58
C TYR A 36 -5.24 7.58 20.33
N ALA A 37 -5.14 6.51 19.53
CA ALA A 37 -4.33 6.43 18.32
C ALA A 37 -5.08 6.89 17.06
N ARG A 38 -6.28 7.48 17.19
CA ARG A 38 -7.15 7.83 16.05
C ARG A 38 -6.41 8.68 15.00
N ALA A 39 -5.72 9.72 15.46
CA ALA A 39 -5.06 10.68 14.58
C ALA A 39 -3.91 10.04 13.81
N GLU A 40 -3.11 9.21 14.48
CA GLU A 40 -1.98 8.50 13.91
C GLU A 40 -2.43 7.42 12.93
N ILE A 41 -3.48 6.68 13.27
CA ILE A 41 -4.07 5.67 12.39
C ILE A 41 -4.57 6.35 11.11
N GLN A 42 -5.32 7.45 11.24
CA GLN A 42 -5.83 8.18 10.10
C GLN A 42 -4.70 8.71 9.21
N ALA A 43 -3.66 9.32 9.78
CA ALA A 43 -2.51 9.80 9.03
C ALA A 43 -1.77 8.67 8.27
N LEU A 44 -1.59 7.52 8.91
CA LEU A 44 -0.92 6.37 8.28
C LEU A 44 -1.78 5.69 7.19
N VAL A 45 -3.10 5.72 7.34
CA VAL A 45 -4.06 5.26 6.32
C VAL A 45 -4.05 6.19 5.12
N GLU A 46 -4.11 7.51 5.35
CA GLU A 46 -4.02 8.53 4.30
C GLU A 46 -2.68 8.45 3.54
N ALA A 47 -1.59 8.09 4.25
CA ALA A 47 -0.29 7.82 3.64
C ALA A 47 -0.19 6.46 2.92
N GLY A 48 -1.22 5.60 2.98
CA GLY A 48 -1.22 4.27 2.36
C GLY A 48 -0.26 3.25 3.01
N ILE A 49 0.27 3.58 4.19
CA ILE A 49 1.22 2.74 4.94
C ILE A 49 0.46 1.57 5.56
N ILE A 50 -0.66 1.85 6.21
CA ILE A 50 -1.54 0.85 6.84
C ILE A 50 -2.93 0.87 6.21
N SER A 51 -3.69 -0.21 6.41
CA SER A 51 -5.06 -0.35 5.93
C SER A 51 -5.90 -1.05 6.98
N GLY A 52 -7.20 -0.75 7.00
CA GLY A 52 -8.17 -1.50 7.81
C GLY A 52 -8.43 -2.91 7.28
N TYR A 53 -9.26 -3.62 8.01
CA TYR A 53 -9.80 -4.92 7.63
C TYR A 53 -11.00 -4.78 6.68
N PRO A 54 -11.37 -5.84 5.95
CA PRO A 54 -12.52 -5.82 5.04
C PRO A 54 -13.87 -5.55 5.72
N ASP A 55 -13.94 -5.76 7.04
CA ASP A 55 -15.11 -5.48 7.88
C ASP A 55 -15.26 -3.99 8.24
N GLY A 56 -14.34 -3.12 7.78
CA GLY A 56 -14.37 -1.68 8.06
C GLY A 56 -13.84 -1.31 9.45
N THR A 57 -13.06 -2.18 10.07
CA THR A 57 -12.40 -1.94 11.36
C THR A 57 -10.88 -1.85 11.21
N PHE A 58 -10.19 -1.33 12.22
CA PHE A 58 -8.72 -1.29 12.32
C PHE A 58 -8.17 -2.15 13.46
N LYS A 59 -8.95 -2.33 14.53
CA LYS A 59 -8.63 -3.04 15.76
C LYS A 59 -7.37 -2.46 16.44
N PRO A 60 -7.43 -1.21 16.93
CA PRO A 60 -6.24 -0.47 17.40
C PRO A 60 -5.52 -1.13 18.58
N THR A 61 -6.18 -2.01 19.32
CA THR A 61 -5.62 -2.74 20.47
C THR A 61 -5.27 -4.21 20.14
N ALA A 62 -5.51 -4.66 18.91
CA ALA A 62 -5.16 -6.00 18.49
C ALA A 62 -3.62 -6.18 18.43
N LYS A 63 -3.18 -7.40 18.69
CA LYS A 63 -1.76 -7.75 18.58
C LYS A 63 -1.37 -7.78 17.10
N ILE A 64 -0.25 -7.13 16.79
CA ILE A 64 0.40 -7.19 15.47
C ILE A 64 1.48 -8.27 15.48
N THR A 65 1.62 -9.02 14.39
CA THR A 65 2.71 -9.99 14.22
C THR A 65 4.02 -9.28 13.85
N ARG A 66 5.16 -9.96 14.07
CA ARG A 66 6.47 -9.42 13.67
C ARG A 66 6.55 -9.14 12.16
N ALA A 67 5.92 -9.98 11.34
CA ALA A 67 5.91 -9.83 9.89
C ALA A 67 5.08 -8.61 9.44
N GLU A 68 3.90 -8.43 10.03
CA GLU A 68 3.05 -7.26 9.74
C GLU A 68 3.74 -5.96 10.17
N PHE A 69 4.32 -5.94 11.36
CA PHE A 69 5.08 -4.77 11.83
C PHE A 69 6.24 -4.43 10.90
N ALA A 70 7.01 -5.43 10.46
CA ALA A 70 8.09 -5.24 9.50
C ALA A 70 7.58 -4.68 8.16
N LYS A 71 6.42 -5.13 7.67
CA LYS A 71 5.78 -4.59 6.47
C LYS A 71 5.39 -3.11 6.62
N VAL A 72 4.83 -2.74 7.77
CA VAL A 72 4.49 -1.34 8.08
C VAL A 72 5.74 -0.47 8.08
N LEU A 73 6.82 -0.91 8.73
CA LEU A 73 8.10 -0.19 8.73
C LEU A 73 8.69 -0.06 7.33
N ALA A 74 8.71 -1.14 6.54
CA ALA A 74 9.24 -1.13 5.18
C ALA A 74 8.50 -0.10 4.32
N LYS A 75 7.17 -0.05 4.42
CA LYS A 75 6.35 0.95 3.73
C LYS A 75 6.61 2.38 4.22
N ALA A 76 6.67 2.57 5.53
CA ALA A 76 6.89 3.89 6.14
C ALA A 76 8.25 4.49 5.74
N LEU A 77 9.27 3.64 5.60
CA LEU A 77 10.60 4.02 5.15
C LEU A 77 10.73 4.06 3.62
N GLY A 78 9.67 3.74 2.86
CA GLY A 78 9.68 3.74 1.40
C GLY A 78 10.61 2.69 0.79
N LEU A 79 10.88 1.58 1.48
CA LEU A 79 11.70 0.50 0.94
C LEU A 79 10.97 -0.11 -0.26
N LYS A 80 11.62 -0.02 -1.41
CA LYS A 80 11.16 -0.70 -2.62
C LYS A 80 11.55 -2.16 -2.54
N GLU A 81 10.65 -2.99 -3.02
CA GLU A 81 10.96 -4.40 -3.22
C GLU A 81 11.84 -4.52 -4.45
N ASP A 82 13.15 -4.70 -4.23
CA ASP A 82 14.08 -5.00 -5.31
C ASP A 82 13.73 -6.39 -5.88
N ALA A 83 13.02 -6.41 -7.01
CA ALA A 83 12.61 -7.64 -7.67
C ALA A 83 13.80 -8.58 -7.96
N GLU A 84 14.97 -8.01 -8.23
CA GLU A 84 16.21 -8.76 -8.50
C GLU A 84 16.73 -9.55 -7.28
N ARG A 85 16.56 -9.03 -6.05
CA ARG A 85 17.00 -9.71 -4.81
C ARG A 85 16.19 -10.98 -4.53
N ARG A 86 14.98 -11.10 -5.08
CA ARG A 86 14.13 -12.30 -4.91
C ARG A 86 14.56 -13.45 -5.81
N SER A 87 15.13 -13.14 -6.98
CA SER A 87 15.63 -14.15 -7.92
C SER A 87 17.00 -14.70 -7.53
N SER A 88 17.83 -13.92 -6.84
CA SER A 88 19.07 -14.43 -6.26
C SER A 88 18.73 -15.24 -5.02
N SER A 89 18.79 -16.57 -5.11
CA SER A 89 18.69 -17.44 -3.93
C SER A 89 19.73 -16.98 -2.90
N PRO A 90 19.34 -16.49 -1.72
CA PRO A 90 20.31 -16.16 -0.69
C PRO A 90 21.04 -17.45 -0.32
N THR A 91 22.30 -17.56 -0.71
CA THR A 91 23.16 -18.67 -0.30
C THR A 91 23.54 -18.41 1.15
N PHE A 92 22.76 -18.95 2.07
CA PHE A 92 23.19 -19.03 3.46
C PHE A 92 24.30 -20.08 3.51
N PRO A 93 25.57 -19.71 3.80
CA PRO A 93 26.61 -20.70 3.96
C PRO A 93 26.17 -21.63 5.09
N SER A 94 25.99 -22.91 4.77
CA SER A 94 25.85 -23.91 5.81
C SER A 94 27.09 -23.82 6.70
N GLY A 95 26.90 -23.91 8.03
CA GLY A 95 27.93 -23.62 9.03
C GLY A 95 29.22 -24.46 8.93
N LEU A 96 29.32 -25.35 7.96
CA LEU A 96 30.54 -26.11 7.62
C LEU A 96 31.49 -25.35 6.68
N ALA A 97 30.97 -24.52 5.76
CA ALA A 97 31.79 -23.89 4.72
C ALA A 97 32.62 -22.69 5.23
N ALA A 98 32.13 -21.96 6.24
CA ALA A 98 32.81 -20.77 6.77
C ALA A 98 34.04 -21.08 7.65
N MET A 99 34.18 -22.32 8.14
CA MET A 99 35.27 -22.69 9.07
C MET A 99 36.50 -23.30 8.39
N SER A 100 36.40 -23.75 7.13
CA SER A 100 37.53 -24.34 6.39
C SER A 100 38.42 -23.32 5.67
N ALA A 101 38.09 -22.02 5.72
CA ALA A 101 38.86 -20.95 5.06
C ALA A 101 39.80 -20.18 5.99
N ARG A 102 40.06 -20.69 7.21
CA ARG A 102 40.92 -20.07 8.23
C ARG A 102 42.03 -21.00 8.78
N LEU A 103 42.39 -22.05 8.04
CA LEU A 103 43.57 -22.87 8.29
C LEU A 103 44.53 -22.70 7.11
#